data_AF-A0A0N1PAM1-F1
#
_entry.id   AF-A0A0N1PAM1-F1
#
_cell.length_a   1.000
_cell.length_b   1.000
_cell.length_c   1.000
_cell.angle_alpha   90.00
_cell.angle_beta   90.00
_cell.angle_gamma   90.00
#
_symmetry.space_group_name_H-M   'P 1'
#
loop_
_entity.id
_entity.type
_entity.pdbx_description
1 polymer ?
#
loop_
_entity_poly.entity_id
_entity_poly.type
_entity_poly.pdbx_seq_one_letter_code
_entity_poly.pdbx_strand_id
1 'polypeptide(L)'
;MFGDAYWERREHYVDLFADDETRHGQYKQKQSCFLTIEEVVERLREQPCIHERIATVEEFDEPVGSLSVLNVLAKSSYFDVVQTDSYWWSFERRDDIIVIQRSKNFSSVHSRCKGSYRNYRWLLETAPTSHRSVRCRRGPKLVELLSSMLRDHLFDAKGCQSSSWEFSNYILDFCCHVPQPSCAQAHA
;
A
#
# COMPACT_ATOMS: atom_id res chain seq x y z
N MET A 1 -15.71 -36.79 -13.72
CA MET A 1 -15.94 -35.42 -13.21
C MET A 1 -14.96 -35.21 -12.08
N PHE A 2 -13.81 -34.61 -12.39
CA PHE A 2 -12.80 -34.17 -11.42
C PHE A 2 -12.41 -32.77 -11.86
N GLY A 3 -12.60 -31.80 -10.98
CA GLY A 3 -12.31 -30.40 -11.22
C GLY A 3 -12.71 -29.57 -10.00
N ASP A 4 -12.41 -30.10 -8.82
CA ASP A 4 -12.57 -29.41 -7.56
C ASP A 4 -11.67 -28.18 -7.54
N ALA A 5 -12.29 -27.02 -7.36
CA ALA A 5 -11.81 -25.92 -6.53
C ALA A 5 -10.31 -25.61 -6.50
N TYR A 6 -9.69 -25.39 -7.66
CA TYR A 6 -8.55 -24.46 -7.73
C TYR A 6 -9.12 -23.04 -7.69
N TRP A 7 -9.44 -22.56 -6.48
CA TRP A 7 -9.51 -21.11 -6.30
C TRP A 7 -8.07 -20.66 -6.51
N GLU A 8 -7.81 -19.97 -7.62
CA GLU A 8 -6.51 -19.38 -7.92
C GLU A 8 -6.06 -18.61 -6.68
N ARG A 9 -5.13 -19.18 -5.91
CA ARG A 9 -4.52 -18.52 -4.75
C ARG A 9 -3.69 -17.38 -5.33
N ARG A 10 -4.31 -16.21 -5.43
CA ARG A 10 -3.65 -15.02 -5.97
C ARG A 10 -2.69 -14.47 -4.93
N GLU A 11 -1.55 -14.04 -5.43
CA GLU A 11 -0.47 -13.52 -4.60
C GLU A 11 -0.42 -11.99 -4.69
N HIS A 12 -0.03 -11.36 -3.59
CA HIS A 12 0.15 -9.93 -3.42
C HIS A 12 1.62 -9.62 -3.17
N TYR A 13 2.08 -8.45 -3.60
CA TYR A 13 3.48 -8.09 -3.42
C TYR A 13 3.68 -7.42 -2.07
N VAL A 14 4.54 -8.00 -1.23
CA VAL A 14 4.90 -7.42 0.07
C VAL A 14 6.41 -7.24 0.18
N ASP A 15 6.85 -6.04 0.51
CA ASP A 15 8.25 -5.70 0.78
C ASP A 15 8.37 -4.90 2.09
N LEU A 16 8.58 -5.61 3.20
CA LEU A 16 8.65 -4.98 4.52
C LEU A 16 10.02 -4.33 4.83
N PHE A 17 10.97 -4.37 3.90
CA PHE A 17 12.36 -3.92 4.07
C PHE A 17 12.83 -3.11 2.87
N ALA A 18 12.01 -2.16 2.42
CA ALA A 18 12.29 -1.39 1.22
C ALA A 18 13.49 -0.42 1.36
N ASP A 19 14.11 -0.29 2.53
CA ASP A 19 15.37 0.41 2.80
C ASP A 19 16.65 -0.42 2.54
N ASP A 20 16.58 -1.75 2.61
CA ASP A 20 17.77 -2.59 2.84
C ASP A 20 18.65 -2.88 1.62
N GLU A 21 18.38 -2.32 0.43
CA GLU A 21 19.28 -2.47 -0.73
C GLU A 21 20.64 -1.76 -0.54
N THR A 22 20.78 -0.89 0.45
CA THR A 22 22.01 -0.11 0.67
C THR A 22 22.95 -0.69 1.73
N ARG A 23 22.57 -1.78 2.43
CA ARG A 23 23.40 -2.34 3.50
C ARG A 23 24.20 -3.57 3.02
N HIS A 24 25.41 -3.29 2.54
CA HIS A 24 26.60 -4.15 2.67
C HIS A 24 26.73 -5.40 1.79
N GLY A 25 26.46 -5.36 0.48
CA GLY A 25 27.07 -6.27 -0.50
C GLY A 25 26.82 -7.77 -0.35
N GLN A 26 26.08 -8.18 0.68
CA GLN A 26 25.50 -9.50 0.85
C GLN A 26 24.06 -9.35 0.41
N TYR A 27 23.69 -10.03 -0.66
CA TYR A 27 22.30 -10.28 -1.01
C TYR A 27 21.64 -11.05 0.15
N LYS A 28 21.29 -10.34 1.23
CA LYS A 28 20.29 -10.83 2.17
C LYS A 28 19.07 -11.08 1.31
N GLN A 29 18.73 -12.35 1.20
CA GLN A 29 17.59 -12.91 0.49
C GLN A 29 16.46 -11.89 0.50
N LYS A 30 16.19 -11.29 -0.66
CA LYS A 30 15.24 -10.20 -0.83
C LYS A 30 13.91 -10.69 -0.23
N GLN A 31 13.52 -10.17 0.93
CA GLN A 31 12.28 -10.61 1.59
C GLN A 31 11.02 -10.09 0.88
N SER A 32 11.20 -9.46 -0.29
CA SER A 32 10.11 -9.17 -1.21
C SER A 32 9.60 -10.47 -1.83
N CYS A 33 8.38 -10.84 -1.50
CA CYS A 33 7.73 -12.02 -2.06
C CYS A 33 6.31 -11.69 -2.52
N PHE A 34 5.89 -12.42 -3.54
CA PHE A 34 4.48 -12.60 -3.84
C PHE A 34 3.93 -13.58 -2.81
N LEU A 35 2.89 -13.19 -2.10
CA LEU A 35 2.34 -13.89 -0.95
C LEU A 35 0.83 -14.06 -1.10
N THR A 36 0.28 -15.22 -0.73
CA THR A 36 -1.17 -15.36 -0.61
C THR A 36 -1.71 -14.45 0.47
N ILE A 37 -3.02 -14.17 0.47
CA ILE A 37 -3.64 -13.33 1.51
C ILE A 37 -3.35 -13.84 2.92
N GLU A 38 -3.34 -15.15 3.14
CA GLU A 38 -3.01 -15.76 4.42
C GLU A 38 -1.58 -15.42 4.85
N GLU A 39 -0.62 -15.56 3.93
CA GLU A 39 0.79 -15.24 4.19
C GLU A 39 1.00 -13.73 4.40
N VAL A 40 0.28 -12.87 3.67
CA VAL A 40 0.30 -11.42 3.90
C VAL A 40 -0.14 -11.11 5.33
N VAL A 41 -1.25 -11.72 5.78
CA VAL A 41 -1.78 -11.53 7.14
C VAL A 41 -0.78 -11.99 8.20
N GLU A 42 -0.17 -13.16 8.02
CA GLU A 42 0.84 -13.69 8.93
C GLU A 42 2.05 -12.75 9.02
N ARG A 43 2.63 -12.36 7.88
CA ARG A 43 3.81 -11.48 7.83
C ARG A 43 3.56 -10.11 8.42
N LEU A 44 2.38 -9.54 8.22
CA LEU A 44 2.01 -8.25 8.80
C LEU A 44 1.82 -8.36 10.32
N ARG A 45 1.19 -9.43 10.83
CA ARG A 45 1.01 -9.67 12.27
C ARG A 45 2.33 -9.79 13.03
N GLU A 46 3.36 -10.30 12.39
CA GLU A 46 4.71 -10.38 12.97
C GLU A 46 5.38 -9.01 13.15
N GLN A 47 4.82 -7.92 12.58
CA GLN A 47 5.42 -6.59 12.65
C GLN A 47 4.82 -5.78 13.80
N PRO A 48 5.55 -5.45 14.88
CA PRO A 48 5.00 -4.66 15.98
C PRO A 48 4.50 -3.27 15.55
N CYS A 49 5.10 -2.71 14.50
CA CYS A 49 4.77 -1.39 13.97
C CYS A 49 3.38 -1.30 13.32
N ILE A 50 2.67 -2.41 13.03
CA ILE A 50 1.27 -2.31 12.58
C ILE A 50 0.34 -1.77 13.67
N HIS A 51 0.78 -1.77 14.94
CA HIS A 51 0.01 -1.18 16.04
C HIS A 51 0.25 0.31 16.22
N GLU A 52 1.19 0.92 15.48
CA GLU A 52 1.42 2.36 15.47
C GLU A 52 0.24 3.10 14.85
N ARG A 53 0.04 4.35 15.29
CA ARG A 53 -0.99 5.22 14.74
C ARG A 53 -0.52 5.85 13.44
N ILE A 54 -1.45 6.01 12.51
CA ILE A 54 -1.25 6.77 11.30
C ILE A 54 -1.21 8.25 11.66
N ALA A 55 -0.11 8.92 11.32
CA ALA A 55 0.12 10.35 11.53
C ALA A 55 -0.25 11.17 10.29
N THR A 56 0.13 10.68 9.11
CA THR A 56 -0.23 11.27 7.82
C THR A 56 -0.50 10.19 6.79
N VAL A 57 -1.30 10.56 5.79
CA VAL A 57 -1.47 9.80 4.56
C VAL A 57 -1.38 10.79 3.39
N GLU A 58 -0.68 10.39 2.35
CA GLU A 58 -0.47 11.19 1.16
C GLU A 58 -0.63 10.34 -0.09
N GLU A 59 -1.52 10.77 -0.98
CA GLU A 59 -1.81 10.14 -2.27
C GLU A 59 -0.87 10.72 -3.32
N PHE A 60 -0.24 9.84 -4.08
CA PHE A 60 0.66 10.18 -5.18
C PHE A 60 0.12 9.64 -6.50
N ASP A 61 0.25 10.44 -7.54
CA ASP A 61 0.08 9.98 -8.93
C ASP A 61 1.44 9.52 -9.48
N GLU A 62 1.44 8.35 -10.13
CA GLU A 62 2.60 7.81 -10.79
C GLU A 62 2.83 8.52 -12.14
N PRO A 63 4.06 8.98 -12.43
CA PRO A 63 4.34 9.63 -13.70
C PRO A 63 4.16 8.65 -14.86
N VAL A 64 3.34 9.05 -15.83
CA VAL A 64 3.19 8.36 -17.12
C VAL A 64 4.34 8.81 -18.02
N GLY A 65 5.08 7.86 -18.60
CA GLY A 65 6.26 8.20 -19.42
C GLY A 65 5.95 9.00 -20.67
N SER A 66 6.93 9.73 -21.17
CA SER A 66 6.79 10.56 -22.38
C SER A 66 6.95 9.76 -23.68
N LEU A 67 7.43 8.51 -23.62
CA LEU A 67 7.96 7.78 -24.79
C LEU A 67 7.07 6.69 -25.41
N SER A 68 5.78 6.63 -25.09
CA SER A 68 4.89 5.66 -25.73
C SER A 68 3.66 6.37 -26.29
N VAL A 69 3.48 6.28 -27.61
CA VAL A 69 2.26 6.69 -28.32
C VAL A 69 1.03 5.85 -27.85
N LEU A 70 1.28 4.80 -27.06
CA LEU A 70 0.28 4.00 -26.33
C LEU A 70 -0.10 4.60 -24.97
N ASN A 71 0.56 5.67 -24.49
CA ASN A 71 0.35 6.25 -23.16
C ASN A 71 -0.93 7.08 -23.02
N VAL A 72 -1.59 7.44 -24.12
CA VAL A 72 -2.94 8.05 -24.06
C VAL A 72 -3.97 7.07 -23.46
N LEU A 73 -3.65 5.77 -23.42
CA LEU A 73 -4.47 4.71 -22.82
C LEU A 73 -3.96 4.23 -21.46
N ALA A 74 -2.79 4.70 -21.01
CA ALA A 74 -2.25 4.33 -19.70
C ALA A 74 -3.05 5.06 -18.62
N LYS A 75 -3.87 4.33 -17.87
CA LYS A 75 -4.61 4.88 -16.73
C LYS A 75 -3.61 5.40 -15.68
N SER A 76 -3.86 6.61 -15.16
CA SER A 76 -3.17 7.12 -13.97
C SER A 76 -3.19 6.07 -12.86
N SER A 77 -2.05 5.84 -12.24
CA SER A 77 -1.90 4.86 -11.17
C SER A 77 -1.60 5.61 -9.88
N TYR A 78 -2.53 5.50 -8.93
CA TYR A 78 -2.41 6.13 -7.62
C TYR A 78 -1.84 5.15 -6.60
N PHE A 79 -1.07 5.68 -5.66
CA PHE A 79 -0.62 4.96 -4.48
C PHE A 79 -0.58 5.90 -3.28
N ASP A 80 -0.71 5.33 -2.09
CA ASP A 80 -0.72 6.09 -0.84
C ASP A 80 0.54 5.80 -0.05
N VAL A 81 1.16 6.87 0.47
CA VAL A 81 2.20 6.76 1.48
C VAL A 81 1.61 7.14 2.83
N VAL A 82 1.68 6.21 3.77
CA VAL A 82 1.21 6.34 5.13
C VAL A 82 2.42 6.49 6.05
N GLN A 83 2.41 7.54 6.88
CA GLN A 83 3.40 7.74 7.93
C GLN A 83 2.88 7.23 9.27
N THR A 84 3.68 6.41 9.94
CA THR A 84 3.52 6.08 11.36
C THR A 84 4.69 6.66 12.17
N ASP A 85 4.71 6.45 13.49
CA ASP A 85 5.76 6.99 14.37
C ASP A 85 7.17 6.53 13.95
N SER A 86 7.32 5.26 13.54
CA SER A 86 8.63 4.67 13.26
C SER A 86 8.90 4.38 11.79
N TYR A 87 7.87 4.33 10.94
CA TYR A 87 7.97 3.83 9.57
C TYR A 87 7.12 4.63 8.59
N TRP A 88 7.49 4.47 7.33
CA TRP A 88 6.71 4.83 6.16
C TRP A 88 6.22 3.57 5.49
N TRP A 89 4.97 3.59 5.05
CA TRP A 89 4.32 2.49 4.36
C TRP A 89 3.81 2.98 3.02
N SER A 90 3.92 2.18 1.97
CA SER A 90 3.18 2.41 0.73
C SER A 90 2.12 1.34 0.53
N PHE A 91 0.96 1.77 0.04
CA PHE A 91 -0.16 0.94 -0.35
C PHE A 91 -0.53 1.28 -1.77
N GLU A 92 -0.69 0.26 -2.59
CA GLU A 92 -0.98 0.43 -4.00
C GLU A 92 -1.82 -0.73 -4.51
N ARG A 93 -2.79 -0.42 -5.36
CA ARG A 93 -3.52 -1.43 -6.14
C ARG A 93 -3.08 -1.36 -7.60
N ARG A 94 -2.62 -2.50 -8.12
CA ARG A 94 -2.28 -2.67 -9.53
C ARG A 94 -3.05 -3.83 -10.09
N ASP A 95 -3.94 -3.52 -11.03
CA ASP A 95 -4.87 -4.48 -11.59
C ASP A 95 -5.62 -5.21 -10.47
N ASP A 96 -5.23 -6.44 -10.19
CA ASP A 96 -5.84 -7.29 -9.19
C ASP A 96 -4.94 -7.62 -7.98
N ILE A 97 -3.73 -7.07 -7.93
CA ILE A 97 -2.79 -7.24 -6.82
C ILE A 97 -2.76 -6.01 -5.92
N ILE A 98 -2.54 -6.25 -4.62
CA ILE A 98 -2.15 -5.22 -3.66
C ILE A 98 -0.63 -5.27 -3.51
N VAL A 99 -0.02 -4.09 -3.46
CA VAL A 99 1.39 -3.86 -3.23
C VAL A 99 1.49 -3.17 -1.87
N ILE A 100 2.22 -3.77 -0.94
CA ILE A 100 2.49 -3.21 0.39
C ILE A 100 3.99 -3.12 0.57
N GLN A 101 4.49 -1.93 0.91
CA GLN A 101 5.91 -1.77 1.24
C GLN A 101 6.06 -1.00 2.54
N ARG A 102 7.17 -1.27 3.25
CA ARG A 102 7.54 -0.56 4.46
C ARG A 102 9.01 -0.16 4.40
N SER A 103 9.31 1.03 4.90
CA SER A 103 10.69 1.49 5.08
C SER A 103 10.81 2.45 6.25
N LYS A 104 12.03 2.57 6.80
CA LYS A 104 12.37 3.70 7.68
C LYS A 104 12.58 5.01 6.92
N ASN A 105 12.69 4.96 5.60
CA ASN A 105 12.93 6.14 4.77
C ASN A 105 11.77 6.37 3.81
N PHE A 106 11.17 7.56 3.88
CA PHE A 106 10.11 8.01 2.97
C PHE A 106 10.47 7.78 1.51
N SER A 107 11.70 8.16 1.10
CA SER A 107 12.12 8.06 -0.30
C SER A 107 12.07 6.62 -0.82
N SER A 108 12.23 5.63 0.06
CA SER A 108 12.24 4.21 -0.29
C SER A 108 10.85 3.64 -0.57
N VAL A 109 9.79 4.19 0.02
CA VAL A 109 8.42 3.79 -0.32
C VAL A 109 7.82 4.67 -1.42
N HIS A 110 8.18 5.96 -1.43
CA HIS A 110 7.77 6.91 -2.47
C HIS A 110 8.37 6.59 -3.85
N SER A 111 9.66 6.27 -3.90
CA SER A 111 10.36 6.08 -5.19
C SER A 111 10.32 4.64 -5.71
N ARG A 112 9.67 3.71 -4.99
CA ARG A 112 9.69 2.26 -5.29
C ARG A 112 8.30 1.67 -5.52
N CYS A 113 7.30 2.52 -5.78
CA CYS A 113 6.00 2.09 -6.30
C CYS A 113 6.20 1.15 -7.50
N LYS A 114 5.39 0.10 -7.64
CA LYS A 114 5.73 -1.07 -8.48
C LYS A 114 5.53 -0.87 -9.99
N GLY A 115 5.25 0.35 -10.44
CA GLY A 115 4.84 0.61 -11.82
C GLY A 115 5.94 1.15 -12.72
N SER A 116 5.49 1.92 -13.71
CA SER A 116 6.32 2.57 -14.71
C SER A 116 7.48 3.33 -14.06
N TYR A 117 7.29 3.99 -12.91
CA TYR A 117 8.34 4.71 -12.21
C TYR A 117 9.49 3.81 -11.76
N ARG A 118 9.20 2.63 -11.23
CA ARG A 118 10.26 1.68 -10.82
C ARG A 118 10.91 0.99 -12.00
N ASN A 119 10.14 0.62 -13.03
CA ASN A 119 10.66 -0.13 -14.17
C ASN A 119 11.39 0.75 -15.19
N TYR A 120 11.02 2.03 -15.27
CA TYR A 120 11.50 2.98 -16.27
C TYR A 120 11.97 4.29 -15.65
N ARG A 121 12.45 4.28 -14.39
CA ARG A 121 12.91 5.48 -13.66
C ARG A 121 13.86 6.36 -14.47
N TRP A 122 14.71 5.74 -15.29
CA TRP A 122 15.70 6.40 -16.14
C TRP A 122 15.10 7.04 -17.41
N LEU A 123 13.89 6.65 -17.78
CA LEU A 123 13.11 7.23 -18.90
C LEU A 123 12.07 8.26 -18.44
N LEU A 124 11.87 8.39 -17.12
CA LEU A 124 10.85 9.26 -16.54
C LEU A 124 11.51 10.54 -16.06
N GLU A 125 11.11 11.64 -16.69
CA GLU A 125 11.65 12.98 -16.39
C GLU A 125 11.08 13.56 -15.09
N THR A 126 10.01 12.97 -14.55
CA THR A 126 9.31 13.47 -13.36
C THR A 126 9.20 12.39 -12.28
N ALA A 127 9.30 12.81 -11.01
CA ALA A 127 9.02 11.97 -9.85
C ALA A 127 7.50 11.85 -9.61
N PRO A 128 7.03 10.87 -8.82
CA PRO A 128 5.64 10.86 -8.35
C PRO A 128 5.24 12.20 -7.75
N THR A 129 4.04 12.66 -8.08
CA THR A 129 3.51 13.94 -7.64
C THR A 129 2.45 13.74 -6.58
N SER A 130 2.61 14.43 -5.46
CA SER A 130 1.58 14.46 -4.42
C SER A 130 0.33 15.15 -4.93
N HIS A 131 -0.82 14.51 -4.73
CA HIS A 131 -2.13 15.00 -5.14
C HIS A 131 -2.96 15.44 -3.93
N ARG A 132 -2.98 14.62 -2.86
CA ARG A 132 -3.73 14.88 -1.63
C ARG A 132 -2.93 14.46 -0.42
N SER A 133 -3.03 15.22 0.67
CA SER A 133 -2.42 14.88 1.95
C SER A 133 -3.38 15.15 3.10
N VAL A 134 -3.42 14.22 4.05
CA VAL A 134 -4.22 14.32 5.27
C VAL A 134 -3.32 14.11 6.48
N ARG A 135 -3.43 15.03 7.46
CA ARG A 135 -2.80 14.87 8.77
C ARG A 135 -3.81 14.35 9.79
N CYS A 136 -3.48 13.23 10.41
CA CYS A 136 -4.34 12.54 11.36
C CYS A 136 -3.91 12.90 12.80
N ARG A 137 -4.63 13.81 13.47
CA ARG A 137 -4.28 14.21 14.87
C ARG A 137 -4.41 13.06 15.88
N ARG A 138 -5.33 12.12 15.63
CA ARG A 138 -5.55 10.89 16.40
C ARG A 138 -5.91 9.76 15.42
N GLY A 139 -5.05 9.55 14.43
CA GLY A 139 -5.33 8.59 13.35
C GLY A 139 -5.55 7.16 13.84
N PRO A 140 -6.18 6.33 13.00
CA PRO A 140 -6.34 4.90 13.30
C PRO A 140 -4.99 4.23 13.46
N LYS A 141 -4.99 3.06 14.08
CA LYS A 141 -3.82 2.18 14.01
C LYS A 141 -3.72 1.59 12.60
N LEU A 142 -2.49 1.34 12.14
CA LEU A 142 -2.29 0.71 10.84
C LEU A 142 -2.99 -0.67 10.73
N VAL A 143 -3.02 -1.43 11.81
CA VAL A 143 -3.74 -2.71 11.90
C VAL A 143 -5.25 -2.55 11.71
N GLU A 144 -5.84 -1.42 12.10
CA GLU A 144 -7.27 -1.15 11.89
C GLU A 144 -7.54 -0.92 10.40
N LEU A 145 -6.67 -0.18 9.71
CA LEU A 145 -6.73 -0.03 8.24
C LEU A 145 -6.61 -1.39 7.56
N LEU A 146 -5.57 -2.16 7.87
CA LEU A 146 -5.34 -3.49 7.28
C LEU A 146 -6.51 -4.45 7.54
N SER A 147 -7.06 -4.44 8.76
CA SER A 147 -8.24 -5.25 9.10
C SER A 147 -9.48 -4.81 8.33
N SER A 148 -9.63 -3.51 8.11
CA SER A 148 -10.70 -2.95 7.29
C SER A 148 -10.58 -3.41 5.84
N MET A 149 -9.38 -3.31 5.26
CA MET A 149 -9.12 -3.75 3.88
C MET A 149 -9.41 -5.25 3.68
N LEU A 150 -9.07 -6.09 4.66
CA LEU A 150 -9.38 -7.53 4.65
C LEU A 150 -10.88 -7.80 4.75
N ARG A 151 -11.57 -7.13 5.69
CA ARG A 151 -13.02 -7.27 5.87
C ARG A 151 -13.81 -6.82 4.64
N ASP A 152 -13.33 -5.77 3.99
CA ASP A 152 -13.99 -5.16 2.83
C ASP A 152 -13.50 -5.80 1.51
N HIS A 153 -12.81 -6.95 1.60
CA HIS A 153 -12.43 -7.80 0.46
C HIS A 153 -11.55 -7.09 -0.59
N LEU A 154 -10.73 -6.12 -0.18
CA LEU A 154 -9.85 -5.38 -1.12
C LEU A 154 -8.71 -6.25 -1.69
N PHE A 155 -8.40 -7.36 -1.03
CA PHE A 155 -7.42 -8.35 -1.49
C PHE A 155 -8.04 -9.40 -2.43
N ASP A 156 -9.37 -9.45 -2.58
CA ASP A 156 -10.05 -10.51 -3.32
C ASP A 156 -10.08 -10.27 -4.84
N ALA A 157 -9.93 -11.34 -5.61
CA ALA A 157 -9.89 -11.33 -7.08
C ALA A 157 -11.24 -11.05 -7.77
N LYS A 158 -12.36 -11.41 -7.14
CA LYS A 158 -13.69 -11.46 -7.80
C LYS A 158 -14.71 -10.40 -7.35
N GLY A 159 -14.36 -9.54 -6.41
CA GLY A 159 -15.28 -8.53 -5.86
C GLY A 159 -14.80 -7.09 -6.00
N CYS A 160 -13.50 -6.86 -6.14
CA CYS A 160 -12.93 -5.52 -6.08
C CYS A 160 -12.35 -5.12 -7.45
N GLN A 161 -13.23 -4.63 -8.33
CA GLN A 161 -12.84 -3.93 -9.57
C GLN A 161 -12.42 -2.48 -9.32
N SER A 162 -12.14 -2.13 -8.06
CA SER A 162 -11.78 -0.76 -7.72
C SER A 162 -10.51 -0.37 -8.48
N SER A 163 -10.62 0.76 -9.17
CA SER A 163 -9.48 1.45 -9.75
C SER A 163 -8.47 1.82 -8.66
N SER A 164 -7.22 2.08 -9.06
CA SER A 164 -6.18 2.61 -8.16
C SER A 164 -6.66 3.85 -7.40
N TRP A 165 -7.45 4.72 -8.05
CA TRP A 165 -8.06 5.90 -7.44
C TRP A 165 -9.12 5.56 -6.38
N GLU A 166 -10.02 4.61 -6.64
CA GLU A 166 -11.01 4.15 -5.65
C GLU A 166 -10.33 3.49 -4.45
N PHE A 167 -9.23 2.76 -4.68
CA PHE A 167 -8.40 2.20 -3.62
C PHE A 167 -7.74 3.30 -2.77
N SER A 168 -7.18 4.34 -3.38
CA SER A 168 -6.59 5.46 -2.64
C SER A 168 -7.63 6.27 -1.88
N ASN A 169 -8.81 6.51 -2.47
CA ASN A 169 -9.93 7.12 -1.77
C ASN A 169 -10.35 6.33 -0.53
N TYR A 170 -10.40 5.00 -0.62
CA TYR A 170 -10.71 4.14 0.52
C TYR A 170 -9.73 4.38 1.69
N ILE A 171 -8.43 4.41 1.41
CA ILE A 171 -7.40 4.62 2.45
C ILE A 171 -7.53 6.02 3.07
N LEU A 172 -7.67 7.05 2.23
CA LEU A 172 -7.83 8.42 2.67
C LEU A 172 -9.08 8.61 3.52
N ASP A 173 -10.22 8.08 3.09
CA ASP A 173 -11.50 8.19 3.79
C ASP A 173 -11.44 7.46 5.13
N PHE A 174 -10.83 6.26 5.16
CA PHE A 174 -10.60 5.52 6.41
C PHE A 174 -9.79 6.34 7.41
N CYS A 175 -8.72 7.00 6.95
CA CYS A 175 -7.87 7.83 7.81
C CYS A 175 -8.59 9.12 8.28
N CYS A 176 -9.54 9.64 7.50
CA CYS A 176 -10.31 10.83 7.84
C CYS A 176 -11.49 10.58 8.82
N HIS A 177 -12.14 9.41 8.74
CA HIS A 177 -13.46 9.18 9.34
C HIS A 177 -13.48 8.23 10.55
N VAL A 178 -12.33 7.96 11.19
CA VAL A 178 -12.34 7.13 12.41
C VAL A 178 -13.23 7.78 13.48
N PRO A 179 -14.30 7.12 13.94
CA PRO A 179 -15.15 7.64 14.99
C PRO A 179 -14.30 7.93 16.21
N GLN A 180 -14.36 9.16 16.72
CA GLN A 180 -13.79 9.42 18.03
C GLN A 180 -14.48 8.50 19.04
N PRO A 181 -13.76 7.85 19.98
CA PRO A 181 -14.42 7.24 21.11
C PRO A 181 -15.21 8.35 21.80
N SER A 182 -16.55 8.26 21.71
CA SER A 182 -17.43 9.20 22.37
C SER A 182 -17.06 9.21 23.83
N CYS A 183 -16.75 10.39 24.37
CA CYS A 183 -16.55 10.62 25.79
C CYS A 183 -17.92 10.51 26.51
N ALA A 184 -18.51 9.32 26.47
CA ALA A 184 -19.82 9.00 27.00
C ALA A 184 -19.77 7.58 27.55
N GLN A 185 -19.11 7.46 28.70
CA GLN A 185 -19.46 6.61 29.85
C GLN A 185 -18.23 6.47 30.74
N ALA A 186 -17.91 7.56 31.44
CA ALA A 186 -17.12 7.54 32.65
C ALA A 186 -17.88 8.34 33.70
N HIS A 187 -19.12 7.96 34.00
CA HIS A 187 -19.88 8.33 35.20
C HIS A 187 -21.15 7.47 35.27
N ALA A 188 -21.05 6.36 35.99
CA ALA A 188 -22.09 5.78 36.86
C ALA A 188 -21.47 4.57 37.58
#